data_AF-A0A2G9YIE6-F1
#
_entry.id   AF-A0A2G9YIE6-F1
#
_cell.length_a   1.000
_cell.length_b   1.000
_cell.length_c   1.000
_cell.angle_alpha   90.00
_cell.angle_beta   90.00
_cell.angle_gamma   90.00
#
_symmetry.space_group_name_H-M   'P 1'
#
loop_
_entity.id
_entity.type
_entity.pdbx_description
1 polymer ?
#
loop_
_entity_poly.entity_id
_entity_poly.type
_entity_poly.pdbx_seq_one_letter_code
_entity_poly.pdbx_strand_id
1 'polypeptide(L)'
;MDKELTQYLDKKFDSVDAKFIDSQKEIKDLRQDVNGLRESIQALTISVDRLVGAMSNLKTEYTAITNQINRHEKWLNLVAEKLGIKLKY
;
A
#
# COMPACT_ATOMS: atom_id res chain seq x y z
N MET A 1 -4.37 -63.33 -12.92
CA MET A 1 -4.42 -61.90 -13.29
C MET A 1 -3.53 -61.73 -14.51
N ASP A 2 -4.01 -61.07 -15.56
CA ASP A 2 -3.28 -60.93 -16.81
C ASP A 2 -2.06 -59.99 -16.63
N LYS A 3 -0.88 -60.41 -17.08
CA LYS A 3 0.39 -59.70 -16.90
C LYS A 3 0.38 -58.34 -17.61
N GLU A 4 -0.33 -58.24 -18.73
CA GLU A 4 -0.49 -56.97 -19.45
C GLU A 4 -1.32 -55.96 -18.65
N LEU A 5 -2.38 -56.42 -17.98
CA LEU A 5 -3.21 -55.58 -17.13
C LEU A 5 -2.42 -55.03 -15.94
N THR A 6 -1.60 -55.86 -15.29
CA THR A 6 -0.72 -55.41 -14.19
C THR A 6 0.26 -54.33 -14.68
N GLN A 7 0.94 -54.56 -15.80
CA GLN A 7 1.90 -53.59 -16.34
C GLN A 7 1.25 -52.28 -16.79
N TYR A 8 0.02 -52.33 -17.31
CA TYR A 8 -0.75 -51.14 -17.65
C TYR A 8 -1.12 -50.33 -16.39
N LEU A 9 -1.56 -51.01 -15.33
CA LEU A 9 -1.91 -50.37 -14.07
C LEU A 9 -0.68 -49.72 -13.42
N ASP A 10 0.46 -50.40 -13.37
CA ASP A 10 1.70 -49.84 -12.82
C ASP A 10 2.08 -48.53 -13.51
N LYS A 11 2.06 -48.50 -14.85
CA LYS A 11 2.32 -47.27 -15.62
C LYS A 11 1.33 -46.15 -15.32
N LYS A 12 0.06 -46.49 -15.06
CA LYS A 12 -0.96 -45.50 -14.68
C LYS A 12 -0.71 -44.97 -13.28
N PHE A 13 -0.34 -45.81 -12.32
CA PHE A 13 0.05 -45.40 -10.98
C PHE A 13 1.28 -44.49 -11.00
N ASP A 14 2.35 -44.87 -11.71
CA ASP A 14 3.54 -44.04 -11.87
C ASP A 14 3.20 -42.65 -12.45
N SER A 15 2.30 -42.61 -13.43
CA SER A 15 1.85 -41.36 -14.05
C SER A 15 1.06 -40.48 -13.08
N VAL A 16 0.23 -41.08 -12.23
CA VAL A 16 -0.54 -40.37 -11.20
C VAL A 16 0.40 -39.85 -10.12
N ASP A 17 1.34 -40.66 -9.65
CA ASP A 17 2.33 -40.28 -8.64
C ASP A 17 3.18 -39.09 -9.13
N ALA A 18 3.64 -39.14 -10.38
CA ALA A 18 4.39 -38.03 -10.97
C ALA A 18 3.58 -36.72 -10.98
N LYS A 19 2.31 -36.77 -11.39
CA LYS A 19 1.42 -35.60 -11.38
C LYS A 19 1.15 -35.11 -9.96
N PHE A 20 0.99 -36.02 -9.01
CA PHE A 20 0.74 -35.67 -7.61
C PHE A 20 1.94 -34.95 -7.00
N ILE A 21 3.16 -35.42 -7.27
CA ILE A 21 4.40 -34.76 -6.85
C ILE A 21 4.51 -33.36 -7.46
N ASP A 22 4.19 -33.21 -8.74
CA ASP A 22 4.22 -31.91 -9.42
C ASP A 22 3.19 -30.93 -8.84
N SER A 23 1.95 -31.37 -8.62
CA SER A 23 0.93 -30.57 -7.94
C SER A 23 1.33 -30.17 -6.51
N GLN A 24 2.01 -31.04 -5.76
CA GLN A 24 2.53 -30.66 -4.43
C GLN A 24 3.57 -29.55 -4.51
N LYS A 25 4.43 -29.58 -5.54
CA LYS A 25 5.43 -28.55 -5.78
C LYS A 25 4.75 -27.22 -6.13
N GLU A 26 3.80 -27.22 -7.06
CA GLU A 26 3.04 -26.02 -7.41
C GLU A 26 2.30 -25.42 -6.20
N ILE A 27 1.69 -26.26 -5.35
CA ILE A 27 1.04 -25.80 -4.11
C ILE A 27 2.04 -25.15 -3.16
N LYS A 28 3.26 -25.70 -3.06
CA LYS A 28 4.31 -25.12 -2.21
C LYS A 28 4.77 -23.76 -2.74
N ASP A 29 4.97 -23.65 -4.05
CA ASP A 29 5.38 -22.41 -4.70
C ASP A 29 4.29 -21.33 -4.54
N LEU A 30 3.01 -21.69 -4.77
CA LEU A 30 1.88 -20.79 -4.53
C LEU A 30 1.77 -20.33 -3.07
N ARG A 31 2.06 -21.19 -2.10
CA ARG A 31 2.08 -20.80 -0.67
C ARG A 31 3.18 -19.78 -0.40
N GLN A 32 4.34 -19.91 -1.04
CA GLN A 32 5.43 -18.95 -0.92
C GLN A 32 5.04 -17.60 -1.54
N ASP A 33 4.43 -17.61 -2.72
CA ASP A 33 3.95 -16.39 -3.39
C ASP A 33 2.89 -15.67 -2.54
N VAL A 34 1.92 -16.42 -1.99
CA VAL A 34 0.89 -15.86 -1.10
C VAL A 34 1.51 -15.24 0.16
N ASN A 35 2.55 -15.83 0.73
CA ASN A 35 3.26 -15.25 1.86
C ASN A 35 3.98 -13.95 1.46
N GLY A 36 4.67 -13.92 0.32
CA GLY A 36 5.32 -12.71 -0.18
C GLY A 36 4.34 -11.58 -0.48
N LEU A 37 3.16 -11.92 -1.02
CA LEU A 37 2.06 -10.96 -1.22
C LEU A 37 1.55 -10.42 0.12
N ARG A 38 1.41 -11.27 1.13
CA ARG A 38 0.96 -10.86 2.48
C ARG A 38 1.94 -9.87 3.11
N GLU A 39 3.24 -10.12 3.00
CA GLU A 39 4.30 -9.21 3.48
C GLU A 39 4.26 -7.87 2.73
N SER A 40 4.11 -7.91 1.41
CA SER A 40 3.99 -6.71 0.58
C SER A 40 2.78 -5.86 0.96
N ILE A 41 1.63 -6.49 1.21
CA ILE A 41 0.41 -5.80 1.68
C ILE A 41 0.65 -5.13 3.03
N GLN A 42 1.30 -5.81 3.98
CA GLN A 42 1.61 -5.21 5.29
C GLN A 42 2.53 -3.99 5.16
N ALA A 43 3.55 -4.06 4.32
CA ALA A 43 4.44 -2.92 4.05
C ALA A 43 3.69 -1.75 3.40
N LEU A 44 2.75 -2.03 2.49
CA LEU A 44 1.90 -1.02 1.88
C LEU A 44 0.96 -0.37 2.91
N THR A 45 0.33 -1.15 3.81
CA THR A 45 -0.51 -0.61 4.89
C THR A 45 0.27 0.38 5.75
N ILE A 46 1.48 0.02 6.20
CA ILE A 46 2.34 0.91 6.99
C ILE A 46 2.69 2.19 6.21
N SER A 47 2.96 2.07 4.91
CA SER A 47 3.30 3.21 4.07
C SER A 47 2.12 4.17 3.90
N VAL A 48 0.90 3.63 3.74
CA VAL A 48 -0.33 4.42 3.68
C VAL A 48 -0.60 5.12 5.01
N ASP A 49 -0.45 4.46 6.15
CA ASP A 49 -0.64 5.08 7.46
C ASP A 49 0.32 6.26 7.68
N ARG A 50 1.59 6.11 7.28
CA ARG A 50 2.58 7.19 7.33
C ARG A 50 2.18 8.37 6.43
N LEU A 51 1.71 8.08 5.21
CA LEU A 51 1.26 9.11 4.28
C LEU A 51 0.05 9.89 4.83
N VAL A 52 -0.92 9.18 5.42
CA VAL A 52 -2.08 9.81 6.07
C VAL A 52 -1.63 10.72 7.22
N GLY A 53 -0.66 10.27 8.03
CA GLY A 53 -0.07 11.09 9.09
C GLY A 53 0.60 12.37 8.55
N ALA A 54 1.42 12.25 7.50
CA ALA A 54 2.07 13.39 6.86
C ALA A 54 1.05 14.39 6.29
N MET A 55 -0.03 13.91 5.66
CA MET A 55 -1.09 14.75 5.13
C MET A 55 -1.85 15.51 6.23
N SER A 56 -2.10 14.87 7.36
CA SER A 56 -2.73 15.50 8.52
C SER A 56 -1.86 16.63 9.10
N ASN A 57 -0.55 16.40 9.21
CA ASN A 57 0.41 17.40 9.66
C ASN A 57 0.44 18.59 8.70
N LEU A 58 0.53 18.33 7.39
CA LEU A 58 0.53 19.38 6.37
C LEU A 58 -0.75 20.23 6.41
N LYS A 59 -1.92 19.60 6.60
CA LYS A 59 -3.20 20.31 6.77
C LYS A 59 -3.17 21.24 7.99
N THR A 60 -2.58 20.78 9.09
CA THR A 60 -2.44 21.55 10.33
C THR A 60 -1.52 22.76 10.12
N GLU A 61 -0.35 22.54 9.51
CA GLU A 61 0.60 23.62 9.15
C GLU A 61 -0.03 24.64 8.21
N TYR A 62 -0.72 24.19 7.17
CA TYR A 62 -1.42 25.05 6.22
C TYR A 62 -2.48 25.93 6.91
N THR A 63 -3.23 25.36 7.85
CA THR A 63 -4.22 26.10 8.66
C THR A 63 -3.54 27.15 9.53
N ALA A 64 -2.41 26.81 10.15
CA ALA A 64 -1.63 27.74 10.97
C ALA A 64 -1.08 28.92 10.15
N ILE A 65 -0.52 28.63 8.96
CA ILE A 65 -0.02 29.63 8.01
C ILE A 65 -1.15 30.55 7.55
N THR A 66 -2.29 29.99 7.15
CA THR A 66 -3.46 30.76 6.72
C THR A 66 -3.92 31.71 7.84
N ASN A 67 -4.00 31.23 9.07
CA ASN A 67 -4.35 32.05 10.23
C ASN A 67 -3.31 33.15 10.50
N GLN A 68 -2.03 32.86 10.31
CA GLN A 68 -0.97 33.85 10.46
C GLN A 68 -1.06 34.94 9.39
N ILE A 69 -1.26 34.58 8.12
CA ILE A 69 -1.44 35.52 7.02
C ILE A 69 -2.65 36.41 7.28
N ASN A 70 -3.79 35.85 7.67
CA ASN A 70 -5.00 36.62 8.01
C ASN A 70 -4.75 37.63 9.15
N ARG A 71 -3.96 37.26 10.16
CA ARG A 71 -3.58 38.17 11.24
C ARG A 71 -2.66 39.28 10.75
N HIS A 72 -1.68 38.95 9.92
CA HIS A 72 -0.76 39.93 9.34
C HIS A 72 -1.51 40.92 8.45
N GLU A 73 -2.44 40.45 7.60
CA GLU A 73 -3.27 41.31 6.76
C GLU A 73 -4.11 42.29 7.61
N LYS A 74 -4.74 41.81 8.69
CA LYS A 74 -5.45 42.68 9.64
C LYS A 74 -4.53 43.73 10.26
N TRP A 75 -3.33 43.33 10.67
CA TRP A 75 -2.34 44.25 11.23
C TRP A 75 -1.89 45.31 10.23
N LEU A 76 -1.62 44.91 8.98
CA LEU A 76 -1.23 45.83 7.92
C LEU A 76 -2.33 46.87 7.66
N ASN A 77 -3.59 46.43 7.59
CA ASN A 77 -4.73 47.33 7.42
C ASN A 77 -4.84 48.34 8.59
N LEU A 78 -4.71 47.89 9.84
CA LEU A 78 -4.74 48.77 11.01
C LEU A 78 -3.59 49.79 11.03
N VAL A 79 -2.39 49.37 10.63
CA VAL A 79 -1.23 50.27 10.52
C VAL A 79 -1.46 51.29 9.42
N ALA A 80 -1.94 50.86 8.26
CA ALA A 80 -2.23 51.74 7.13
C ALA A 80 -3.30 52.79 7.47
N GLU A 81 -4.38 52.38 8.15
CA GLU A 81 -5.43 53.27 8.66
C GLU A 81 -4.85 54.34 9.60
N LYS A 82 -4.02 53.93 10.58
CA LYS A 82 -3.37 54.86 11.51
C LYS A 82 -2.42 55.85 10.85
N LEU A 83 -1.77 55.45 9.76
CA LEU A 83 -0.83 56.29 9.01
C LEU A 83 -1.50 57.10 7.89
N GLY A 84 -2.79 56.90 7.62
CA GLY A 84 -3.48 57.51 6.49
C GLY A 84 -2.97 57.04 5.13
N ILE A 85 -2.36 55.86 5.07
CA ILE A 85 -1.78 55.29 3.85
C ILE A 85 -2.82 54.35 3.21
N LYS A 86 -2.98 54.45 1.88
CA LYS A 86 -3.82 53.51 1.13
C LYS A 86 -2.98 52.32 0.66
N LEU A 87 -3.27 51.13 1.17
CA LEU A 87 -2.65 49.88 0.69
C LEU A 87 -3.11 49.60 -0.75
N LYS A 88 -2.18 49.14 -1.59
CA LYS A 88 -2.43 48.68 -2.97
C LYS A 88 -1.96 47.23 -3.08
N TYR A 89 -2.64 46.49 -3.96
CA TYR A 89 -2.24 45.14 -4.37
C TYR A 89 -1.06 45.21 -5.35
#